data_AF-A0A1D2QMF5-F1
#
_entry.id   AF-A0A1D2QMF5-F1
#
_cell.length_a   1.000
_cell.length_b   1.000
_cell.length_c   1.000
_cell.angle_alpha   90.00
_cell.angle_beta   90.00
_cell.angle_gamma   90.00
#
_symmetry.space_group_name_H-M   'P 1'
#
loop_
_entity.id
_entity.type
_entity.pdbx_description
1 polymer ?
#
loop_
_entity_poly.entity_id
_entity_poly.type
_entity_poly.pdbx_seq_one_letter_code
_entity_poly.pdbx_strand_id
1 'polypeptide(L)'
;MSNKQHSFITEFFKLESAGGILLILSALLAIVFANTFLATYYQLLLSTPVEIRVGALEIAKPLLLWINDELMAVFFFLVGLEFKRELLEGELSSKRNIVLPGMDAC
;
A
#
# COMPACT_ATOMS: atom_id res chain seq x y z
N MET A 1 -12.82 -8.39 -38.75
CA MET A 1 -11.74 -9.13 -38.05
C MET A 1 -11.16 -8.22 -36.96
N SER A 2 -11.72 -8.29 -35.73
CA SER A 2 -11.24 -7.48 -34.60
C SER A 2 -10.33 -8.34 -33.73
N ASN A 3 -9.03 -8.06 -33.80
CA ASN A 3 -7.99 -8.80 -33.12
C ASN A 3 -8.03 -8.50 -31.61
N LYS A 4 -8.82 -9.29 -30.86
CA LYS A 4 -8.85 -9.26 -29.39
C LYS A 4 -7.56 -9.90 -28.86
N GLN A 5 -6.51 -9.09 -28.78
CA GLN A 5 -5.36 -9.38 -27.94
C GLN A 5 -5.84 -9.26 -26.48
N HIS A 6 -6.40 -10.33 -25.93
CA HIS A 6 -6.55 -10.44 -24.48
C HIS A 6 -5.13 -10.50 -23.91
N SER A 7 -4.60 -9.35 -23.50
CA SER A 7 -3.29 -9.26 -22.89
C SER A 7 -3.34 -10.07 -21.59
N PHE A 8 -2.55 -11.15 -21.51
CA PHE A 8 -2.40 -12.00 -20.33
C PHE A 8 -2.22 -11.17 -19.04
N ILE A 9 -1.62 -9.99 -19.15
CA ILE A 9 -1.45 -9.02 -18.06
C ILE A 9 -2.80 -8.56 -17.49
N THR A 10 -3.77 -8.24 -18.34
CA THR A 10 -5.11 -7.78 -17.90
C THR A 10 -5.91 -8.89 -17.24
N GLU A 11 -5.76 -10.13 -17.72
CA GLU A 11 -6.40 -11.29 -17.10
C GLU A 11 -5.75 -11.66 -15.77
N PHE A 12 -4.42 -11.48 -15.68
CA PHE A 12 -3.68 -11.65 -14.44
C PHE A 12 -4.13 -10.65 -13.36
N PHE A 13 -4.24 -9.36 -13.67
CA PHE A 13 -4.70 -8.34 -12.70
C PHE A 13 -6.17 -8.51 -12.26
N LYS A 14 -6.97 -9.33 -12.95
CA LYS A 14 -8.35 -9.64 -12.55
C LYS A 14 -8.45 -10.76 -11.52
N LEU A 15 -7.37 -11.52 -11.31
CA LEU A 15 -7.33 -12.55 -10.28
C LEU A 15 -7.20 -11.88 -8.92
N GLU A 16 -8.07 -12.26 -7.97
CA GLU A 16 -8.01 -11.80 -6.58
C GLU A 16 -6.63 -12.09 -5.94
N SER A 17 -6.02 -13.22 -6.30
CA SER A 17 -4.70 -13.64 -5.82
C SER A 17 -3.52 -12.84 -6.41
N ALA A 18 -3.73 -12.07 -7.49
CA ALA A 18 -2.63 -11.36 -8.15
C ALA A 18 -1.99 -10.30 -7.25
N GLY A 19 -2.79 -9.63 -6.41
CA GLY A 19 -2.29 -8.68 -5.41
C GLY A 19 -1.35 -9.36 -4.42
N GLY A 20 -1.74 -10.53 -3.88
CA GLY A 20 -0.91 -11.29 -2.94
C GLY A 20 0.40 -11.79 -3.56
N ILE A 21 0.35 -12.32 -4.78
CA ILE A 21 1.55 -12.77 -5.51
C ILE A 21 2.52 -11.60 -5.73
N LEU A 22 2.01 -10.44 -6.13
CA LEU A 22 2.83 -9.26 -6.40
C LEU A 22 3.47 -8.72 -5.10
N LEU A 23 2.77 -8.81 -3.98
CA LEU A 23 3.28 -8.45 -2.65
C LEU A 23 4.44 -9.36 -2.23
N ILE A 24 4.28 -10.67 -2.38
CA ILE A 24 5.32 -11.66 -2.07
C ILE A 24 6.54 -11.45 -2.96
N LEU A 25 6.35 -11.26 -4.28
CA LEU A 25 7.44 -10.99 -5.20
C LEU A 25 8.20 -9.70 -4.83
N SER A 26 7.47 -8.65 -4.46
CA SER A 26 8.07 -7.38 -4.01
C SER A 26 8.90 -7.57 -2.74
N ALA A 27 8.40 -8.33 -1.77
CA ALA A 27 9.12 -8.64 -0.54
C ALA A 27 10.39 -9.46 -0.80
N LEU A 28 10.32 -10.48 -1.66
CA LEU A 28 11.48 -11.27 -2.05
C LEU A 28 12.54 -10.41 -2.74
N LEU A 29 12.13 -9.53 -3.68
CA LEU A 29 13.04 -8.59 -4.32
C LEU A 29 13.71 -7.66 -3.30
N ALA A 30 12.95 -7.12 -2.34
CA ALA A 30 13.49 -6.27 -1.28
C ALA A 30 14.55 -7.01 -0.44
N ILE A 31 14.29 -8.27 -0.08
CA ILE A 31 15.27 -9.11 0.65
C ILE A 31 16.53 -9.33 -0.19
N VAL A 32 16.39 -9.65 -1.48
CA VAL A 32 17.54 -9.87 -2.37
C VAL A 32 18.40 -8.60 -2.49
N PHE A 33 17.77 -7.44 -2.70
CA PHE A 33 18.48 -6.16 -2.76
C PHE A 33 19.18 -5.81 -1.44
N ALA A 34 18.55 -6.11 -0.30
CA ALA A 34 19.11 -5.83 1.02
C ALA A 34 20.31 -6.73 1.40
N ASN A 35 20.42 -7.93 0.80
CA ASN A 35 21.51 -8.89 1.10
C ASN A 35 22.66 -8.87 0.07
N THR A 36 22.54 -8.08 -1.00
CA THR A 36 23.53 -8.01 -2.08
C THR A 36 24.40 -6.74 -1.96
N PHE A 37 25.47 -6.62 -2.76
CA PHE A 37 26.30 -5.40 -2.88
C PHE A 37 25.50 -4.12 -3.22
N LEU A 38 24.28 -4.28 -3.76
CA LEU A 38 23.35 -3.19 -4.02
C LEU A 38 22.71 -2.61 -2.75
N ALA A 39 22.84 -3.26 -1.59
CA ALA A 39 22.26 -2.81 -0.32
C ALA A 39 22.73 -1.40 0.05
N THR A 40 24.00 -1.05 -0.19
CA THR A 40 24.52 0.29 0.09
C THR A 40 23.87 1.36 -0.78
N TYR A 41 23.70 1.09 -2.08
CA TYR A 41 23.01 2.00 -3.00
C TYR A 41 21.52 2.12 -2.67
N TYR A 42 20.89 1.01 -2.30
CA TYR A 42 19.50 0.98 -1.87
C TYR A 42 19.28 1.81 -0.60
N GLN A 43 20.16 1.66 0.40
CA GLN A 43 20.10 2.47 1.62
C GLN A 43 20.41 3.94 1.37
N LEU A 44 21.37 4.28 0.50
CA LEU A 44 21.66 5.67 0.13
C LEU A 44 20.44 6.33 -0.55
N LEU A 45 19.78 5.62 -1.47
CA LEU A 45 18.56 6.12 -2.11
C LEU A 45 17.45 6.38 -1.08
N LEU A 46 17.20 5.41 -0.19
CA LEU A 46 16.13 5.53 0.82
C LEU A 46 16.43 6.55 1.92
N SER A 47 17.70 6.74 2.26
CA SER A 47 18.15 7.73 3.24
C SER A 47 18.38 9.11 2.64
N THR A 48 18.20 9.28 1.32
CA THR A 48 18.37 10.58 0.67
C THR A 48 17.42 11.59 1.33
N PRO A 49 17.94 12.68 1.92
CA PRO A 49 17.11 13.67 2.56
C PRO A 49 16.31 14.41 1.50
N VAL A 50 14.98 14.34 1.61
CA VAL A 50 14.08 15.12 0.78
C VAL A 50 13.51 16.22 1.66
N GLU A 51 13.95 17.44 1.37
CA GLU A 51 13.55 18.63 2.09
C GLU A 51 12.56 19.43 1.25
N ILE A 52 11.36 19.64 1.78
CA ILE A 52 10.38 20.54 1.20
C ILE A 52 10.28 21.76 2.12
N ARG A 53 10.58 22.93 1.58
CA ARG A 53 10.54 24.21 2.29
C ARG A 53 9.41 25.07 1.74
N VAL A 54 8.48 25.47 2.62
CA VAL A 54 7.41 26.43 2.30
C VAL A 54 7.44 27.54 3.33
N GLY A 55 8.03 28.68 2.97
CA GLY A 55 8.22 29.80 3.90
C GLY A 55 9.15 29.44 5.07
N ALA A 56 8.64 29.53 6.30
CA ALA A 56 9.36 29.14 7.52
C ALA A 56 9.18 27.65 7.90
N LEU A 57 8.34 26.91 7.16
CA LEU A 57 8.13 25.48 7.39
C LEU A 57 9.22 24.69 6.65
N GLU A 58 10.09 24.04 7.41
CA GLU A 58 11.12 23.13 6.90
C GLU A 58 10.75 21.71 7.28
N ILE A 59 10.38 20.89 6.30
CA ILE A 59 10.15 19.45 6.50
C ILE A 59 11.31 18.73 5.84
N ALA A 60 12.32 18.40 6.63
CA ALA A 60 13.43 17.55 6.22
C ALA A 60 13.14 16.12 6.69
N LYS A 61 12.77 15.24 5.75
CA LYS A 61 12.61 13.81 6.04
C LYS A 61 13.35 12.96 4.99
N PRO A 62 13.97 11.85 5.40
CA PRO A 62 14.45 10.82 4.48
C PRO A 62 13.36 10.37 3.50
N LEU A 63 13.75 10.05 2.26
CA LEU A 63 12.85 9.56 1.22
C LEU A 63 12.01 8.35 1.70
N LEU A 64 12.60 7.45 2.48
CA LEU A 64 11.90 6.32 3.09
C LEU A 64 10.64 6.74 3.86
N LEU A 65 10.75 7.79 4.68
CA LEU A 65 9.65 8.25 5.52
C LEU A 65 8.56 8.92 4.67
N TRP A 66 8.94 9.66 3.63
CA TRP A 66 7.99 10.22 2.67
C TRP A 66 7.17 9.12 1.98
N ILE A 67 7.85 8.09 1.47
CA ILE A 67 7.19 6.96 0.80
C ILE A 67 6.26 6.23 1.79
N ASN A 68 6.69 6.03 3.03
CA ASN A 68 5.88 5.36 4.03
C ASN A 68 4.62 6.16 4.39
N ASP A 69 4.77 7.45 4.66
CA ASP A 69 3.66 8.37 4.98
C ASP A 69 2.64 8.39 3.80
N GLU A 70 3.11 8.48 2.56
CA GLU A 70 2.26 8.52 1.35
C GLU A 70 1.53 7.19 1.11
N LEU A 71 2.26 6.07 1.11
CA LEU A 71 1.66 4.74 0.89
C LEU A 71 0.65 4.40 1.98
N MET A 72 0.95 4.74 3.24
CA MET A 72 0.00 4.56 4.34
C MET A 72 -1.22 5.46 4.18
N ALA A 73 -1.06 6.71 3.74
CA ALA A 73 -2.19 7.60 3.48
C ALA A 73 -3.15 7.02 2.42
N VAL A 74 -2.61 6.50 1.32
CA VAL A 74 -3.41 5.84 0.26
C VAL A 74 -4.07 4.56 0.79
N PHE A 75 -3.33 3.73 1.54
CA PHE A 75 -3.86 2.51 2.15
C PHE A 75 -5.02 2.80 3.09
N PHE A 76 -4.85 3.73 4.04
CA PHE A 76 -5.90 4.12 4.98
C PHE A 76 -7.08 4.81 4.29
N PHE A 77 -6.84 5.54 3.20
CA PHE A 77 -7.93 6.10 2.40
C PHE A 77 -8.78 4.99 1.78
N LEU A 78 -8.17 4.00 1.13
CA LEU A 78 -8.89 2.85 0.55
C LEU A 78 -9.63 2.05 1.62
N VAL A 79 -8.96 1.74 2.74
CA VAL A 79 -9.59 1.06 3.89
C VAL A 79 -10.74 1.90 4.45
N GLY A 80 -10.58 3.21 4.56
CA GLY A 80 -11.64 4.12 5.02
C GLY A 80 -12.84 4.17 4.07
N LEU A 81 -12.61 4.10 2.75
CA LEU A 81 -13.68 4.00 1.76
C LEU A 81 -14.42 2.66 1.85
N GLU A 82 -13.69 1.56 1.99
CA GLU A 82 -14.27 0.22 2.15
C GLU A 82 -15.08 0.13 3.44
N PHE A 83 -14.52 0.63 4.56
CA PHE A 83 -15.22 0.71 5.83
C PHE A 83 -16.49 1.57 5.74
N LYS A 84 -16.43 2.73 5.07
CA LYS A 84 -17.61 3.57 4.82
C LYS A 84 -18.65 2.84 3.97
N ARG A 85 -18.23 2.10 2.95
CA ARG A 85 -19.11 1.27 2.09
C ARG A 85 -19.80 0.20 2.92
N GLU A 86 -19.06 -0.49 3.78
CA GLU A 86 -19.59 -1.53 4.66
C GLU A 86 -20.55 -0.99 5.73
N LEU A 87 -20.32 0.22 6.23
CA LEU A 87 -21.23 0.90 7.14
C LEU A 87 -22.56 1.32 6.48
N LEU A 88 -22.52 1.74 5.21
CA LEU A 88 -23.69 2.28 4.50
C LEU A 88 -24.51 1.19 3.79
N GLU A 89 -23.84 0.20 3.19
CA GLU A 89 -24.45 -0.82 2.32
C GLU A 89 -24.19 -2.26 2.78
N GLY A 90 -23.28 -2.47 3.76
CA GLY A 90 -22.88 -3.79 4.26
C GLY A 90 -23.57 -4.25 5.55
N GLU A 91 -23.12 -5.39 6.08
CA GLU A 91 -23.73 -6.09 7.24
C GLU A 91 -23.67 -5.32 8.57
N LEU A 92 -22.92 -4.21 8.63
CA LEU A 92 -22.80 -3.33 9.79
C LEU A 92 -23.86 -2.21 9.84
N SER A 93 -24.73 -2.09 8.82
CA SER A 93 -25.90 -1.20 8.86
C SER A 93 -26.82 -1.53 10.05
N SER A 94 -26.86 -2.80 10.48
CA SER A 94 -27.48 -3.16 11.74
C SER A 94 -26.50 -2.92 12.91
N LYS A 95 -26.85 -2.00 13.82
CA LYS A 95 -26.10 -1.66 15.06
C LYS A 95 -25.74 -2.87 15.96
N ARG A 96 -26.21 -4.08 15.63
CA ARG A 96 -26.05 -5.32 16.41
C ARG A 96 -24.77 -6.11 16.06
N ASN A 97 -24.18 -5.92 14.87
CA ASN A 97 -22.95 -6.64 14.46
C ASN A 97 -21.64 -5.93 14.84
N ILE A 98 -21.70 -4.69 15.33
CA ILE A 98 -20.52 -3.89 15.72
C ILE A 98 -19.84 -4.44 16.99
N VAL A 99 -20.55 -5.24 17.80
CA VAL A 99 -20.07 -5.69 19.11
C VAL A 99 -19.05 -6.83 19.03
N LEU A 100 -19.12 -7.68 17.99
CA LEU A 100 -18.25 -8.85 17.86
C LEU A 100 -16.77 -8.50 17.56
N PRO A 101 -16.43 -7.66 16.58
CA PRO A 101 -15.03 -7.31 16.32
C PRO A 101 -14.45 -6.30 17.32
N GLY A 102 -15.28 -5.54 18.04
CA GLY A 102 -14.80 -4.59 19.06
C GLY A 102 -14.32 -5.25 20.36
N MET A 103 -14.83 -6.44 20.68
CA MET A 103 -14.44 -7.16 21.91
C MET A 103 -13.18 -8.02 21.74
N ASP A 104 -12.87 -8.52 20.54
CA ASP A 104 -11.65 -9.30 20.28
C ASP A 104 -10.39 -8.42 20.20
N ALA A 105 -10.54 -7.10 20.08
CA ALA A 105 -9.43 -6.16 19.94
C ALA A 105 -8.97 -5.52 21.28
N CYS A 106 -9.59 -5.87 22.41
CA CYS A 106 -9.27 -5.33 23.74
C CYS A 106 -8.48 -6.31 24.60
#